data_AF-A0A0D1XRE8-F1
#
_entry.id   AF-A0A0D1XRE8-F1
#
_cell.length_a   1.000
_cell.length_b   1.000
_cell.length_c   1.000
_cell.angle_alpha   90.00
_cell.angle_beta   90.00
_cell.angle_gamma   90.00
#
_symmetry.space_group_name_H-M   'P 1'
#
loop_
_entity.id
_entity.type
_entity.pdbx_description
1 polymer ?
#
loop_
_entity_poly.entity_id
_entity_poly.type
_entity_poly.pdbx_seq_one_letter_code
_entity_poly.pdbx_strand_id
1 'polypeptide(L)'
;MGKTSSTSRLNLPGRYAWAFAEVIGPVNLLFILYVLPSKVKPEPAADSSLLGTGLSLQMEIMGVLYVLHYVNRALVTPLYLAPSISPIHPLVSAMMATFQFVNSSNLACWLIYTSLAIDFKETPIFSMGAVFGLAVFFTGFVGNVRADARLFDLRRGAAKRKAKSEGKALITYDKVYVIPPAQGMFKHILYPHYAFEWLEWTGFYILGGSWGLGWGYESAALWFVIVEFATMLPRTVSGRQWYEQKFGKRAVSGRAGVIPWLNL
;
A
#
# COMPACT_ATOMS: atom_id res chain seq x y z
N MET A 1 1.42 -11.83 11.02
CA MET A 1 1.27 -12.45 9.68
C MET A 1 2.63 -12.54 8.97
N GLY A 2 2.76 -13.33 7.91
CA GLY A 2 4.01 -13.48 7.18
C GLY A 2 5.06 -14.34 7.91
N LYS A 3 6.31 -13.85 8.01
CA LYS A 3 7.46 -14.56 8.62
C LYS A 3 7.28 -14.84 10.12
N THR A 4 6.42 -14.07 10.78
CA THR A 4 6.09 -14.18 12.21
C THR A 4 4.72 -14.79 12.45
N SER A 5 4.10 -15.41 11.44
CA SER A 5 2.81 -16.09 11.62
C SER A 5 2.96 -17.33 12.50
N SER A 6 2.14 -17.45 13.55
CA SER A 6 2.07 -18.62 14.42
C SER A 6 1.03 -19.62 13.91
N THR A 7 1.23 -20.89 14.23
CA THR A 7 0.27 -21.96 13.92
C THR A 7 -0.90 -21.90 14.89
N SER A 8 -2.11 -21.59 14.40
CA SER A 8 -3.36 -21.63 15.16
C SER A 8 -4.41 -22.39 14.36
N ARG A 9 -5.29 -23.13 15.06
CA ARG A 9 -6.44 -23.82 14.45
C ARG A 9 -7.46 -22.85 13.84
N LEU A 10 -7.47 -21.60 14.32
CA LEU A 10 -8.38 -20.56 13.84
C LEU A 10 -7.86 -19.84 12.60
N ASN A 11 -6.64 -20.14 12.12
CA ASN A 11 -6.04 -19.42 11.01
C ASN A 11 -6.89 -19.52 9.74
N LEU A 12 -7.18 -18.37 9.15
CA LEU A 12 -7.87 -18.26 7.88
C LEU A 12 -6.88 -18.44 6.71
N PRO A 13 -7.37 -18.88 5.53
CA PRO A 13 -6.55 -18.90 4.32
C PRO A 13 -6.03 -17.49 3.99
N GLY A 14 -4.70 -17.33 3.95
CA GLY A 14 -4.06 -16.01 3.93
C GLY A 14 -4.48 -15.11 2.78
N ARG A 15 -4.71 -15.68 1.58
CA ARG A 15 -5.14 -14.90 0.40
C ARG A 15 -6.51 -14.23 0.61
N TYR A 16 -7.48 -14.99 1.08
CA TYR A 16 -8.85 -14.50 1.25
C TYR A 16 -8.97 -13.59 2.47
N ALA A 17 -8.29 -13.93 3.57
CA ALA A 17 -8.25 -13.07 4.74
C ALA A 17 -7.62 -11.70 4.44
N TRP A 18 -6.50 -11.69 3.68
CA TRP A 18 -5.87 -10.46 3.22
C TRP A 18 -6.79 -9.67 2.29
N ALA A 19 -7.31 -10.31 1.24
CA ALA A 19 -8.16 -9.64 0.26
C ALA A 19 -9.42 -9.04 0.91
N PHE A 20 -10.06 -9.78 1.81
CA PHE A 20 -11.23 -9.31 2.55
C PHE A 20 -10.89 -8.12 3.45
N ALA A 21 -9.79 -8.17 4.20
CA ALA A 21 -9.43 -7.07 5.08
C ALA A 21 -9.09 -5.79 4.29
N GLU A 22 -8.33 -5.92 3.21
CA GLU A 22 -7.87 -4.78 2.41
C GLU A 22 -9.00 -4.14 1.59
N VAL A 23 -9.95 -4.92 1.04
CA VAL A 23 -11.03 -4.41 0.17
C VAL A 23 -12.02 -3.51 0.90
N ILE A 24 -12.08 -3.58 2.22
CA ILE A 24 -12.91 -2.69 3.05
C ILE A 24 -12.55 -1.22 2.81
N GLY A 25 -11.27 -0.92 2.62
CA GLY A 25 -10.77 0.44 2.36
C GLY A 25 -11.41 1.10 1.13
N PRO A 26 -11.19 0.59 -0.10
CA PRO A 26 -11.76 1.18 -1.31
C PRO A 26 -13.29 1.12 -1.34
N VAL A 27 -13.92 0.07 -0.82
CA VAL A 27 -15.40 -0.01 -0.78
C VAL A 27 -15.97 1.06 0.12
N ASN A 28 -15.42 1.25 1.32
CA ASN A 28 -15.87 2.28 2.25
C ASN A 28 -15.57 3.70 1.75
N LEU A 29 -14.39 3.93 1.17
CA LEU A 29 -14.05 5.22 0.56
C LEU A 29 -15.06 5.58 -0.53
N LEU A 30 -15.32 4.67 -1.47
CA LEU A 30 -16.32 4.89 -2.53
C LEU A 30 -17.71 5.14 -1.93
N PHE A 31 -18.15 4.31 -0.98
CA PHE A 31 -19.44 4.53 -0.31
C PHE A 31 -19.56 5.96 0.25
N ILE A 32 -18.54 6.44 0.96
CA ILE A 32 -18.55 7.79 1.54
C ILE A 32 -18.55 8.85 0.43
N LEU A 33 -17.72 8.72 -0.60
CA LEU A 33 -17.64 9.69 -1.71
C LEU A 33 -18.95 9.81 -2.51
N TYR A 34 -19.77 8.75 -2.58
CA TYR A 34 -21.06 8.79 -3.28
C TYR A 34 -22.25 9.14 -2.38
N VAL A 35 -22.15 8.94 -1.06
CA VAL A 35 -23.29 9.13 -0.15
C VAL A 35 -23.19 10.43 0.63
N LEU A 36 -22.03 10.73 1.22
CA LEU A 36 -21.86 11.85 2.15
C LEU A 36 -22.06 13.23 1.51
N PRO A 37 -21.66 13.51 0.24
CA PRO A 37 -21.91 14.81 -0.39
C PRO A 37 -23.38 15.26 -0.34
N SER A 38 -24.32 14.34 -0.59
CA SER A 38 -25.78 14.62 -0.53
C SER A 38 -26.32 14.91 0.89
N LYS A 39 -25.50 14.73 1.93
CA LYS A 39 -25.88 14.87 3.34
C LYS A 39 -25.27 16.09 4.00
N VAL A 40 -24.23 16.67 3.42
CA VAL A 40 -23.58 17.88 3.93
C VAL A 40 -24.26 19.13 3.35
N LYS A 41 -24.23 20.24 4.10
CA LYS A 41 -24.85 21.51 3.70
C LYS A 41 -23.83 22.65 3.83
N PRO A 42 -23.60 23.46 2.77
CA PRO A 42 -24.16 23.32 1.42
C PRO A 42 -23.69 22.01 0.74
N GLU A 43 -24.49 21.50 -0.20
CA GLU A 43 -24.14 20.31 -0.97
C GLU A 43 -23.02 20.66 -1.97
N PRO A 44 -21.94 19.85 -2.08
CA PRO A 44 -20.97 19.99 -3.15
C PRO A 44 -21.65 19.77 -4.50
N ALA A 45 -21.58 20.76 -5.38
CA ALA A 45 -22.11 20.70 -6.74
C ALA A 45 -21.06 21.27 -7.69
N ALA A 46 -19.90 20.61 -7.76
CA ALA A 46 -18.84 21.05 -8.65
C ALA A 46 -19.18 20.72 -10.11
N ASP A 47 -19.20 21.75 -10.96
CA ASP A 47 -19.43 21.60 -12.42
C ASP A 47 -18.39 20.68 -13.09
N SER A 48 -17.23 20.50 -12.44
CA SER A 48 -16.14 19.63 -12.90
C SER A 48 -16.28 18.16 -12.50
N SER A 49 -17.33 17.77 -11.75
CA SER A 49 -17.56 16.37 -11.38
C SER A 49 -17.81 15.50 -12.62
N LEU A 50 -17.06 14.40 -12.76
CA LEU A 50 -17.17 13.45 -13.86
C LEU A 50 -17.71 12.09 -13.41
N LEU A 51 -17.52 11.73 -12.13
CA LEU A 51 -17.92 10.43 -11.60
C LEU A 51 -19.29 10.46 -10.90
N GLY A 52 -20.01 11.58 -10.96
CA GLY A 52 -21.32 11.72 -10.33
C GLY A 52 -21.26 11.80 -8.80
N THR A 53 -20.12 12.16 -8.24
CA THR A 53 -19.96 12.35 -6.78
C THR A 53 -20.40 13.74 -6.32
N GLY A 54 -20.52 14.71 -7.24
CA GLY A 54 -20.75 16.13 -6.93
C GLY A 54 -19.48 16.87 -6.46
N LEU A 55 -18.36 16.15 -6.29
CA LEU A 55 -17.07 16.70 -5.89
C LEU A 55 -16.28 17.20 -7.10
N SER A 56 -15.32 18.10 -6.86
CA SER A 56 -14.45 18.59 -7.93
C SER A 56 -13.60 17.47 -8.52
N LEU A 57 -13.20 17.63 -9.79
CA LEU A 57 -12.37 16.67 -10.52
C LEU A 57 -11.09 16.29 -9.76
N GLN A 58 -10.49 17.22 -9.02
CA GLN A 58 -9.32 16.98 -8.18
C GLN A 58 -9.60 15.91 -7.11
N MET A 59 -10.74 15.98 -6.43
CA MET A 59 -11.14 15.00 -5.39
C MET A 59 -11.43 13.64 -6.00
N GLU A 60 -12.08 13.62 -7.17
CA GLU A 60 -12.35 12.39 -7.90
C GLU A 60 -11.06 11.71 -8.36
N ILE A 61 -10.06 12.48 -8.84
CA ILE A 61 -8.72 11.95 -9.17
C ILE A 61 -8.06 11.34 -7.92
N MET A 62 -8.09 12.03 -6.78
CA MET A 62 -7.55 11.48 -5.52
C MET A 62 -8.24 10.16 -5.16
N GLY A 63 -9.57 10.10 -5.26
CA GLY A 63 -10.32 8.86 -5.06
C GLY A 63 -9.90 7.74 -6.01
N VAL A 64 -9.72 8.05 -7.30
CA VAL A 64 -9.27 7.08 -8.31
C VAL A 64 -7.86 6.57 -8.03
N LEU A 65 -6.92 7.42 -7.64
CA LEU A 65 -5.55 7.01 -7.31
C LEU A 65 -5.54 6.07 -6.09
N TYR A 66 -6.35 6.38 -5.06
CA TYR A 66 -6.53 5.50 -3.91
C TYR A 66 -7.10 4.14 -4.33
N VAL A 67 -8.17 4.13 -5.13
CA VAL A 67 -8.79 2.89 -5.61
C VAL A 67 -7.82 2.10 -6.49
N LEU A 68 -7.03 2.75 -7.35
CA LEU A 68 -6.01 2.10 -8.18
C LEU A 68 -5.01 1.33 -7.33
N HIS A 69 -4.49 1.95 -6.27
CA HIS A 69 -3.62 1.28 -5.29
C HIS A 69 -4.29 0.03 -4.71
N TYR A 70 -5.52 0.18 -4.20
CA TYR A 70 -6.20 -0.89 -3.50
C TYR A 70 -6.76 -1.99 -4.41
N VAL A 71 -7.04 -1.71 -5.69
CA VAL A 71 -7.31 -2.77 -6.67
C VAL A 71 -6.07 -3.67 -6.79
N ASN A 72 -4.88 -3.09 -6.88
CA ASN A 72 -3.66 -3.88 -6.90
C ASN A 72 -3.42 -4.62 -5.57
N ARG A 73 -3.54 -3.92 -4.43
CA ARG A 73 -3.19 -4.42 -3.09
C ARG A 73 -4.20 -5.43 -2.53
N ALA A 74 -5.49 -5.18 -2.68
CA ALA A 74 -6.57 -5.97 -2.10
C ALA A 74 -6.98 -7.14 -3.01
N LEU A 75 -6.93 -6.97 -4.33
CA LEU A 75 -7.48 -7.94 -5.28
C LEU A 75 -6.38 -8.60 -6.11
N VAL A 76 -5.66 -7.83 -6.93
CA VAL A 76 -4.72 -8.37 -7.92
C VAL A 76 -3.57 -9.15 -7.24
N THR A 77 -2.93 -8.54 -6.26
CA THR A 77 -1.77 -9.10 -5.57
C THR A 77 -2.09 -10.41 -4.83
N PRO A 78 -3.03 -10.44 -3.87
CA PRO A 78 -3.27 -11.64 -3.08
C PRO A 78 -3.95 -12.76 -3.86
N LEU A 79 -4.81 -12.44 -4.84
CA LEU A 79 -5.59 -13.46 -5.54
C LEU A 79 -4.84 -14.02 -6.76
N TYR A 80 -4.04 -13.21 -7.46
CA TYR A 80 -3.44 -13.60 -8.74
C TYR A 80 -1.90 -13.58 -8.75
N LEU A 81 -1.25 -12.55 -8.19
CA LEU A 81 0.21 -12.41 -8.34
C LEU A 81 1.02 -13.16 -7.29
N ALA A 82 0.61 -13.14 -6.03
CA ALA A 82 1.34 -13.77 -4.94
C ALA A 82 1.34 -15.30 -5.15
N PRO A 83 2.47 -16.02 -4.96
CA PRO A 83 2.48 -17.48 -5.01
C PRO A 83 1.82 -18.09 -3.77
N SER A 84 2.02 -17.46 -2.62
CA SER A 84 1.31 -17.76 -1.38
C SER A 84 1.39 -16.59 -0.41
N ILE A 85 0.35 -16.47 0.42
CA ILE A 85 0.28 -15.58 1.57
C ILE A 85 0.14 -16.46 2.81
N SER A 86 0.96 -16.21 3.83
CA SER A 86 0.92 -16.98 5.08
C SER A 86 -0.48 -16.91 5.70
N PRO A 87 -0.96 -17.99 6.36
CA PRO A 87 -2.23 -17.96 7.09
C PRO A 87 -2.29 -16.80 8.08
N ILE A 88 -3.49 -16.23 8.24
CA ILE A 88 -3.74 -15.03 9.06
C ILE A 88 -4.76 -15.39 10.14
N HIS A 89 -4.44 -15.03 11.38
CA HIS A 89 -5.37 -15.21 12.50
C HIS A 89 -6.59 -14.27 12.35
N PRO A 90 -7.82 -14.71 12.66
CA PRO A 90 -9.03 -13.89 12.51
C PRO A 90 -8.92 -12.52 13.20
N LEU A 91 -8.36 -12.48 14.42
CA LEU A 91 -8.11 -11.22 15.14
C LEU A 91 -7.23 -10.25 14.34
N VAL A 92 -6.15 -10.73 13.71
CA VAL A 92 -5.26 -9.90 12.89
C VAL A 92 -6.00 -9.40 11.65
N SER A 93 -6.78 -10.27 11.00
CA SER A 93 -7.61 -9.90 9.86
C SER A 93 -8.65 -8.83 10.22
N ALA A 94 -9.27 -8.95 11.40
CA ALA A 94 -10.22 -7.96 11.92
C ALA A 94 -9.55 -6.62 12.22
N MET A 95 -8.35 -6.62 12.82
CA MET A 95 -7.60 -5.38 13.04
C MET A 95 -7.19 -4.70 11.72
N MET A 96 -6.78 -5.48 10.72
CA MET A 96 -6.52 -4.95 9.37
C MET A 96 -7.78 -4.34 8.75
N ALA A 97 -8.91 -5.03 8.83
CA ALA A 97 -10.20 -4.55 8.36
C ALA A 97 -10.62 -3.22 9.03
N THR A 98 -10.51 -3.14 10.36
CA THR A 98 -10.82 -1.92 11.12
C THR A 98 -9.89 -0.78 10.73
N PHE A 99 -8.59 -1.04 10.60
CA PHE A 99 -7.63 -0.05 10.14
C PHE A 99 -8.02 0.50 8.76
N GLN A 100 -8.35 -0.39 7.81
CA GLN A 100 -8.78 -0.03 6.46
C GLN A 100 -10.05 0.82 6.47
N PHE A 101 -11.03 0.46 7.29
CA PHE A 101 -12.26 1.24 7.47
C PHE A 101 -11.99 2.65 8.01
N VAL A 102 -11.20 2.76 9.08
CA VAL A 102 -10.90 4.06 9.71
C VAL A 102 -10.05 4.93 8.78
N ASN A 103 -9.03 4.36 8.14
CA ASN A 103 -8.15 5.11 7.24
C ASN A 103 -8.91 5.63 6.01
N SER A 104 -9.70 4.77 5.36
CA SER A 104 -10.54 5.18 4.22
C SER A 104 -11.56 6.24 4.61
N SER A 105 -12.15 6.15 5.80
CA SER A 105 -13.09 7.15 6.30
C SER A 105 -12.40 8.51 6.51
N ASN A 106 -11.22 8.53 7.12
CA ASN A 106 -10.45 9.76 7.31
C ASN A 106 -10.10 10.43 5.98
N LEU A 107 -9.63 9.65 5.00
CA LEU A 107 -9.29 10.17 3.67
C LEU A 107 -10.52 10.66 2.92
N ALA A 108 -11.61 9.89 2.89
CA ALA A 108 -12.84 10.28 2.19
C ALA A 108 -13.49 11.54 2.81
N CYS A 109 -13.57 11.60 4.14
CA CYS A 109 -14.07 12.78 4.85
C CYS A 109 -13.17 14.00 4.60
N TRP A 110 -11.84 13.85 4.61
CA TRP A 110 -10.92 14.93 4.26
C TRP A 110 -11.18 15.48 2.86
N LEU A 111 -11.31 14.63 1.84
CA LEU A 111 -11.63 15.07 0.47
C LEU A 111 -12.95 15.87 0.42
N ILE A 112 -13.99 15.39 1.10
CA ILE A 112 -15.32 16.03 1.08
C ILE A 112 -15.33 17.33 1.86
N TYR A 113 -14.88 17.33 3.12
CA TYR A 113 -14.97 18.54 3.96
C TYR A 113 -14.05 19.65 3.47
N THR A 114 -12.89 19.32 2.88
CA THR A 114 -12.05 20.34 2.26
C THR A 114 -12.69 20.89 0.98
N SER A 115 -13.46 20.09 0.23
CA SER A 115 -14.23 20.57 -0.93
C SER A 115 -15.29 21.63 -0.58
N LEU A 116 -15.76 21.64 0.66
CA LEU A 116 -16.73 22.63 1.15
C LEU A 116 -16.10 23.94 1.59
N ALA A 117 -14.82 23.91 1.97
CA ALA A 117 -14.12 25.05 2.56
C ALA A 117 -13.39 25.92 1.53
N ILE A 118 -13.13 25.38 0.35
CA ILE A 118 -12.28 26.00 -0.67
C ILE A 118 -13.01 25.98 -2.02
N ASP A 119 -13.03 27.12 -2.72
CA ASP A 119 -13.46 27.15 -4.12
C ASP A 119 -12.30 26.74 -5.02
N PHE A 120 -12.45 25.59 -5.68
CA PHE A 120 -11.42 25.01 -6.56
C PHE A 120 -11.49 25.53 -8.00
N LYS A 121 -12.42 26.44 -8.34
CA LYS A 121 -12.60 26.94 -9.72
C LYS A 121 -11.32 27.54 -10.30
N GLU A 122 -10.54 28.24 -9.47
CA GLU A 122 -9.30 28.89 -9.89
C GLU A 122 -8.06 28.01 -9.68
N THR A 123 -8.19 26.81 -9.10
CA THR A 123 -7.07 25.92 -8.82
C THR A 123 -6.69 25.12 -10.07
N PRO A 124 -5.50 25.34 -10.67
CA PRO A 124 -5.11 24.62 -11.87
C PRO A 124 -4.91 23.14 -11.58
N ILE A 125 -5.56 22.27 -12.37
CA ILE A 125 -5.37 20.82 -12.26
C ILE A 125 -3.91 20.43 -12.51
N PHE A 126 -3.24 21.10 -13.45
CA PHE A 126 -1.85 20.82 -13.85
C PHE A 126 -0.86 21.89 -13.34
N SER A 127 -0.90 22.23 -12.06
CA SER A 127 0.17 23.02 -11.45
C SER A 127 1.49 22.24 -11.42
N MET A 128 2.64 22.94 -11.34
CA MET A 128 3.95 22.26 -11.20
C MET A 128 3.98 21.30 -10.00
N GLY A 129 3.36 21.68 -8.89
CA GLY A 129 3.22 20.84 -7.70
C GLY A 129 2.36 19.60 -7.96
N ALA A 130 1.24 19.74 -8.67
CA ALA A 130 0.38 18.60 -9.02
C ALA A 130 1.08 17.61 -9.97
N VAL A 131 1.78 18.11 -11.00
CA VAL A 131 2.57 17.26 -11.90
C VAL A 131 3.67 16.52 -11.14
N PHE A 132 4.35 17.21 -10.22
CA PHE A 132 5.36 16.59 -9.37
C PHE A 132 4.75 15.53 -8.44
N GLY A 133 3.64 15.83 -7.76
CA GLY A 133 2.92 14.89 -6.89
C GLY A 133 2.49 13.62 -7.63
N LEU A 134 1.94 13.76 -8.84
CA LEU A 134 1.58 12.64 -9.70
C LEU A 134 2.80 11.83 -10.14
N ALA A 135 3.89 12.48 -10.55
CA ALA A 135 5.12 11.80 -10.95
C ALA A 135 5.70 10.98 -9.79
N VAL A 136 5.69 11.54 -8.58
CA VAL A 136 6.13 10.86 -7.35
C VAL A 136 5.20 9.69 -7.03
N PHE A 137 3.88 9.89 -7.09
CA PHE A 137 2.88 8.85 -6.85
C PHE A 137 3.10 7.64 -7.78
N PHE A 138 3.14 7.88 -9.09
CA PHE A 138 3.29 6.79 -10.07
C PHE A 138 4.67 6.13 -10.03
N THR A 139 5.73 6.86 -9.72
CA THR A 139 7.06 6.27 -9.49
C THR A 139 7.02 5.31 -8.30
N GLY A 140 6.35 5.72 -7.21
CA GLY A 140 6.08 4.87 -6.06
C GLY A 140 5.25 3.64 -6.42
N PHE A 141 4.05 3.83 -6.98
CA PHE A 141 3.13 2.75 -7.33
C PHE A 141 3.78 1.71 -8.26
N VAL A 142 4.39 2.15 -9.37
CA VAL A 142 5.06 1.24 -10.32
C VAL A 142 6.26 0.55 -9.67
N GLY A 143 7.04 1.27 -8.84
CA GLY A 143 8.15 0.71 -8.11
C GLY A 143 7.72 -0.38 -7.11
N ASN A 144 6.64 -0.14 -6.38
CA ASN A 144 6.04 -1.07 -5.42
C ASN A 144 5.61 -2.37 -6.12
N VAL A 145 4.78 -2.25 -7.17
CA VAL A 145 4.28 -3.38 -7.96
C VAL A 145 5.43 -4.21 -8.54
N ARG A 146 6.45 -3.55 -9.13
CA ARG A 146 7.61 -4.25 -9.71
C ARG A 146 8.45 -4.96 -8.65
N ALA A 147 8.64 -4.34 -7.49
CA ALA A 147 9.39 -4.94 -6.39
C ALA A 147 8.68 -6.19 -5.85
N ASP A 148 7.36 -6.14 -5.66
CA ASP A 148 6.56 -7.28 -5.21
C ASP A 148 6.54 -8.40 -6.25
N ALA A 149 6.30 -8.08 -7.51
CA ALA A 149 6.34 -9.05 -8.61
C ALA A 149 7.69 -9.80 -8.65
N ARG A 150 8.80 -9.05 -8.50
CA ARG A 150 10.14 -9.65 -8.43
C ARG A 150 10.31 -10.59 -7.24
N LEU A 151 9.83 -10.22 -6.06
CA LEU A 151 9.87 -11.08 -4.87
C LEU A 151 9.03 -12.36 -5.06
N PHE A 152 7.87 -12.23 -5.70
CA PHE A 152 7.01 -13.37 -6.03
C PHE A 152 7.66 -14.32 -7.03
N ASP A 153 8.32 -13.81 -8.07
CA ASP A 153 9.07 -14.63 -9.04
C ASP A 153 10.22 -15.39 -8.40
N LEU A 154 10.97 -14.73 -7.51
CA LEU A 154 12.06 -15.37 -6.77
C LEU A 154 11.53 -16.52 -5.91
N ARG A 155 10.40 -16.31 -5.21
CA ARG A 155 9.73 -17.35 -4.42
C ARG A 155 9.22 -18.49 -5.30
N ARG A 156 8.62 -18.20 -6.46
CA ARG A 156 8.19 -19.21 -7.43
C ARG A 156 9.35 -20.08 -7.92
N GLY A 157 10.44 -19.45 -8.34
CA GLY A 157 11.63 -20.15 -8.81
C GLY A 157 12.25 -21.04 -7.74
N ALA A 158 12.32 -20.56 -6.49
CA ALA A 158 12.86 -21.36 -5.39
C ALA A 158 11.94 -22.54 -5.02
N ALA A 159 10.62 -22.37 -5.03
CA ALA A 159 9.69 -23.44 -4.77
C ALA A 159 9.79 -24.56 -5.82
N LYS A 160 9.91 -24.19 -7.11
CA LYS A 160 10.15 -25.14 -8.20
C LYS A 160 11.45 -25.91 -8.03
N ARG A 161 12.56 -25.22 -7.70
CA ARG A 161 13.86 -25.86 -7.47
C ARG A 161 13.82 -26.83 -6.29
N LYS A 162 13.18 -26.43 -5.18
CA LYS A 162 13.01 -27.26 -3.99
C LYS A 162 12.18 -28.52 -4.28
N ALA A 163 11.06 -28.38 -4.99
CA ALA A 163 10.24 -29.53 -5.38
C ALA A 163 11.03 -30.50 -6.26
N LYS A 164 11.79 -29.99 -7.24
CA LYS A 164 12.65 -30.81 -8.11
C LYS A 164 13.74 -31.54 -7.31
N SER A 165 14.41 -30.88 -6.37
CA SER A 165 15.45 -31.53 -5.55
C SER A 165 14.89 -32.57 -4.59
N GLU A 166 13.65 -32.39 -4.11
CA GLU A 166 12.97 -33.32 -3.21
C GLU A 166 12.19 -34.42 -3.97
N GLY A 167 12.25 -34.46 -5.31
CA GLY A 167 11.50 -35.41 -6.13
C GLY A 167 9.98 -35.28 -6.02
N LYS A 168 9.47 -34.13 -5.56
CA LYS A 168 8.03 -33.91 -5.35
C LYS A 168 7.37 -33.42 -6.63
N ALA A 169 6.32 -34.13 -7.06
CA ALA A 169 5.47 -33.70 -8.17
C ALA A 169 4.69 -32.41 -7.85
N LEU A 170 4.28 -32.23 -6.58
CA LEU A 170 3.54 -31.05 -6.13
C LEU A 170 4.48 -29.96 -5.61
N ILE A 171 4.39 -28.75 -6.18
CA ILE A 171 5.15 -27.59 -5.73
C ILE A 171 4.44 -26.95 -4.52
N THR A 172 5.10 -26.95 -3.36
CA THR A 172 4.66 -26.19 -2.19
C THR A 172 5.40 -24.87 -2.07
N TYR A 173 4.65 -23.82 -1.75
CA TYR A 173 5.18 -22.48 -1.49
C TYR A 173 5.33 -22.19 0.00
N ASP A 174 5.00 -23.15 0.87
CA ASP A 174 5.09 -22.97 2.31
C ASP A 174 6.55 -22.87 2.77
N LYS A 175 6.83 -21.84 3.57
CA LYS A 175 8.16 -21.53 4.14
C LYS A 175 9.31 -21.49 3.11
N VAL A 176 9.02 -21.22 1.84
CA VAL A 176 10.05 -20.97 0.81
C VAL A 176 10.44 -19.50 0.84
N TYR A 177 11.69 -19.25 1.25
CA TYR A 177 12.24 -17.91 1.35
C TYR A 177 13.53 -17.81 0.57
N VAL A 178 13.73 -16.66 -0.05
CA VAL A 178 14.87 -16.38 -0.91
C VAL A 178 15.42 -15.02 -0.52
N ILE A 179 16.74 -14.90 -0.51
CA ILE A 179 17.39 -13.60 -0.46
C ILE A 179 17.42 -13.02 -1.87
N PRO A 180 16.87 -11.81 -2.10
CA PRO A 180 16.91 -11.20 -3.42
C PRO A 180 18.36 -11.01 -3.91
N PRO A 181 18.66 -11.29 -5.19
CA PRO A 181 19.93 -10.92 -5.78
C PRO A 181 20.18 -9.42 -5.63
N ALA A 182 21.44 -9.01 -5.45
CA ALA A 182 21.84 -7.61 -5.33
C ALA A 182 21.76 -6.90 -6.70
N GLN A 183 20.54 -6.58 -7.15
CA GLN A 183 20.25 -5.93 -8.43
C GLN A 183 19.28 -4.76 -8.20
N GLY A 184 19.51 -3.62 -8.88
CA GLY A 184 18.71 -2.42 -8.68
C GLY A 184 18.63 -2.01 -7.21
N MET A 185 17.43 -1.66 -6.72
CA MET A 185 17.21 -1.29 -5.31
C MET A 185 17.55 -2.42 -4.33
N PHE A 186 17.47 -3.70 -4.73
CA PHE A 186 17.84 -4.83 -3.86
C PHE A 186 19.34 -4.90 -3.54
N LYS A 187 20.18 -4.08 -4.21
CA LYS A 187 21.58 -3.87 -3.85
C LYS A 187 21.72 -3.08 -2.54
N HIS A 188 20.76 -2.22 -2.23
CA HIS A 188 20.83 -1.29 -1.10
C HIS A 188 19.85 -1.65 0.02
N ILE A 189 18.67 -2.18 -0.32
CA ILE A 189 17.59 -2.43 0.64
C ILE A 189 16.89 -3.76 0.39
N LEU A 190 16.41 -4.41 1.46
CA LEU A 190 15.73 -5.72 1.36
C LEU A 190 14.23 -5.61 1.08
N TYR A 191 13.62 -4.47 1.43
CA TYR A 191 12.18 -4.23 1.31
C TYR A 191 11.88 -3.00 0.42
N PRO A 192 12.30 -3.00 -0.86
CA PRO A 192 12.08 -1.85 -1.74
C PRO A 192 10.59 -1.57 -2.00
N HIS A 193 9.72 -2.58 -1.94
CA HIS A 193 8.27 -2.38 -2.07
C HIS A 193 7.74 -1.38 -1.03
N TYR A 194 8.19 -1.44 0.23
CA TYR A 194 7.78 -0.45 1.24
C TYR A 194 8.34 0.94 1.00
N ALA A 195 9.61 1.07 0.56
CA ALA A 195 10.16 2.38 0.21
C ALA A 195 9.37 3.05 -0.92
N PHE A 196 8.95 2.25 -1.90
CA PHE A 196 8.12 2.73 -3.01
C PHE A 196 6.67 3.00 -2.59
N GLU A 197 6.10 2.23 -1.66
CA GLU A 197 4.78 2.50 -1.06
C GLU A 197 4.78 3.85 -0.31
N TRP A 198 5.84 4.14 0.45
CA TRP A 198 6.03 5.45 1.08
C TRP A 198 6.14 6.58 0.06
N LEU A 199 6.88 6.36 -1.02
CA LEU A 199 7.01 7.34 -2.11
C LEU A 199 5.64 7.60 -2.77
N GLU A 200 4.86 6.55 -3.00
CA GLU A 200 3.52 6.63 -3.56
C GLU A 200 2.62 7.55 -2.72
N TRP A 201 2.48 7.26 -1.42
CA TRP A 201 1.63 8.05 -0.53
C TRP A 201 2.18 9.45 -0.26
N THR A 202 3.49 9.65 -0.34
CA THR A 202 4.09 10.99 -0.31
C THR A 202 3.69 11.80 -1.55
N GLY A 203 3.66 11.18 -2.74
CA GLY A 203 3.14 11.80 -3.95
C GLY A 203 1.66 12.16 -3.84
N PHE A 204 0.86 11.27 -3.23
CA PHE A 204 -0.56 11.52 -2.93
C PHE A 204 -0.74 12.75 -2.03
N TYR A 205 0.05 12.87 -0.96
CA TYR A 205 0.06 14.02 -0.07
C TYR A 205 0.46 15.32 -0.80
N ILE A 206 1.54 15.30 -1.59
CA ILE A 206 2.01 16.46 -2.37
C ILE A 206 0.95 16.91 -3.36
N LEU A 207 0.28 15.97 -4.03
CA LEU A 207 -0.78 16.26 -4.99
C LEU A 207 -1.95 16.97 -4.31
N GLY A 208 -2.45 16.41 -3.20
CA GLY A 208 -3.51 17.03 -2.41
C GLY A 208 -3.15 18.43 -1.93
N GLY A 209 -1.97 18.61 -1.34
CA GLY A 209 -1.50 19.93 -0.90
C GLY A 209 -1.36 20.93 -2.05
N SER A 210 -0.89 20.48 -3.22
CA SER A 210 -0.74 21.33 -4.42
C SER A 210 -2.07 21.77 -5.04
N TRP A 211 -3.14 21.02 -4.78
CA TRP A 211 -4.50 21.41 -5.12
C TRP A 211 -5.19 22.17 -3.99
N GLY A 212 -4.51 22.45 -2.89
CA GLY A 212 -5.06 23.22 -1.78
C GLY A 212 -5.83 22.38 -0.76
N LEU A 213 -5.72 21.06 -0.76
CA LEU A 213 -6.39 20.19 0.23
C LEU A 213 -5.77 20.28 1.65
N GLY A 214 -5.01 21.34 1.95
CA GLY A 214 -4.29 21.52 3.20
C GLY A 214 -2.90 20.88 3.19
N TRP A 215 -1.97 21.58 3.84
CA TRP A 215 -0.62 21.11 4.13
C TRP A 215 -0.50 20.82 5.63
N GLY A 216 0.47 19.98 6.01
CA GLY A 216 0.73 19.72 7.43
C GLY A 216 -0.37 18.89 8.09
N TYR A 217 -0.63 19.16 9.38
CA TYR A 217 -1.46 18.31 10.24
C TYR A 217 -2.93 18.22 9.83
N GLU A 218 -3.41 19.14 8.98
CA GLU A 218 -4.79 19.17 8.48
C GLU A 218 -5.01 18.17 7.34
N SER A 219 -3.93 17.65 6.75
CA SER A 219 -4.00 16.68 5.66
C SER A 219 -4.09 15.24 6.19
N ALA A 220 -5.22 14.57 5.92
CA ALA A 220 -5.34 13.14 6.20
C ALA A 220 -4.28 12.30 5.44
N ALA A 221 -3.86 12.75 4.25
CA ALA A 221 -2.81 12.10 3.48
C ALA A 221 -1.44 12.12 4.19
N LEU A 222 -1.07 13.22 4.86
CA LEU A 222 0.16 13.27 5.67
C LEU A 222 0.12 12.24 6.80
N TRP A 223 -0.99 12.19 7.54
CA TRP A 223 -1.15 11.24 8.62
C TRP A 223 -1.07 9.80 8.13
N PHE A 224 -1.62 9.52 6.94
CA PHE A 224 -1.49 8.20 6.36
C PHE A 224 -0.03 7.85 6.03
N VAL A 225 0.75 8.77 5.45
CA VAL A 225 2.19 8.58 5.26
C VAL A 225 2.90 8.28 6.58
N ILE A 226 2.60 9.05 7.64
CA ILE A 226 3.21 8.83 8.97
C ILE A 226 2.88 7.43 9.51
N VAL A 227 1.63 7.00 9.39
CA VAL A 227 1.18 5.68 9.82
C VAL A 227 1.86 4.56 9.01
N GLU A 228 2.01 4.73 7.71
CA GLU A 228 2.74 3.81 6.83
C GLU A 228 4.20 3.66 7.29
N PHE A 229 4.89 4.77 7.58
CA PHE A 229 6.23 4.73 8.15
C PHE A 229 6.27 4.02 9.50
N ALA A 230 5.39 4.41 10.42
CA ALA A 230 5.35 3.90 11.79
C ALA A 230 5.05 2.38 11.86
N THR A 231 4.26 1.86 10.91
CA THR A 231 3.89 0.44 10.89
C THR A 231 4.88 -0.41 10.07
N MET A 232 5.43 0.12 8.97
CA MET A 232 6.31 -0.65 8.09
C MET A 232 7.78 -0.64 8.55
N LEU A 233 8.29 0.47 9.10
CA LEU A 233 9.70 0.57 9.49
C LEU A 233 10.10 -0.48 10.54
N PRO A 234 9.34 -0.68 11.65
CA PRO A 234 9.66 -1.75 12.60
C PRO A 234 9.66 -3.14 11.94
N ARG A 235 8.75 -3.35 10.99
CA ARG A 235 8.64 -4.60 10.24
C ARG A 235 9.86 -4.84 9.35
N THR A 236 10.44 -3.81 8.76
CA THR A 236 11.68 -3.95 7.96
C THR A 236 12.88 -4.27 8.82
N VAL A 237 12.95 -3.69 10.02
CA VAL A 237 14.02 -3.95 10.98
C VAL A 237 14.00 -5.40 11.45
N SER A 238 12.86 -5.85 11.98
CA SER A 238 12.71 -7.27 12.37
C SER A 238 12.86 -8.21 11.17
N GLY A 239 12.41 -7.76 10.00
CA GLY A 239 12.53 -8.50 8.75
C GLY A 239 13.97 -8.69 8.28
N ARG A 240 14.83 -7.68 8.46
CA ARG A 240 16.27 -7.73 8.15
C ARG A 240 17.00 -8.65 9.13
N GLN A 241 16.73 -8.53 10.43
CA GLN A 241 17.26 -9.42 11.46
C GLN A 241 16.93 -10.89 11.15
N TRP A 242 15.68 -11.16 10.75
CA TRP A 242 15.28 -12.49 10.33
C TRP A 242 16.05 -12.99 9.08
N TYR A 243 16.35 -12.12 8.12
CA TYR A 243 17.19 -12.48 6.97
C TYR A 243 18.62 -12.83 7.40
N GLU A 244 19.20 -12.08 8.33
CA GLU A 244 20.53 -12.37 8.88
C GLU A 244 20.58 -13.72 9.60
N GLN A 245 19.57 -14.01 10.43
CA GLN A 245 19.47 -15.29 11.14
C GLN A 245 19.30 -16.46 10.16
N LYS A 246 18.54 -16.27 9.08
CA LYS A 246 18.23 -17.36 8.15
C LYS A 246 19.29 -17.61 7.09
N PHE A 247 19.91 -16.57 6.55
CA PHE A 247 20.84 -16.66 5.42
C PHE A 247 22.28 -16.27 5.80
N GLY A 248 22.51 -15.87 7.05
CA GLY A 248 23.79 -15.41 7.55
C GLY A 248 24.03 -13.92 7.32
N LYS A 249 24.80 -13.30 8.21
CA LYS A 249 25.15 -11.87 8.16
C LYS A 249 25.82 -11.46 6.84
N ARG A 250 26.70 -12.31 6.30
CA ARG A 250 27.40 -12.04 5.03
C ARG A 250 26.43 -11.89 3.85
N ALA A 251 25.34 -12.66 3.85
CA ALA A 251 24.35 -12.59 2.80
C ALA A 251 23.60 -11.24 2.82
N VAL A 252 23.41 -10.62 3.99
CA VAL A 252 22.65 -9.37 4.14
C VAL A 252 23.55 -8.12 4.21
N SER A 253 24.86 -8.30 4.37
CA SER A 253 25.83 -7.23 4.53
C SER A 253 25.72 -6.16 3.44
N GLY A 254 25.84 -4.88 3.85
CA GLY A 254 25.70 -3.72 2.96
C GLY A 254 24.26 -3.37 2.57
N ARG A 255 23.25 -4.13 3.05
CA ARG A 255 21.84 -3.90 2.77
C ARG A 255 21.07 -3.51 4.02
N ALA A 256 20.37 -2.39 3.96
CA ALA A 256 19.44 -1.95 4.99
C ALA A 256 18.07 -2.65 4.82
N GLY A 257 17.18 -2.49 5.80
CA GLY A 257 15.79 -2.93 5.68
C GLY A 257 15.10 -2.16 4.55
N VAL A 258 15.09 -0.83 4.67
CA VAL A 258 14.36 0.05 3.73
C VAL A 258 14.96 1.45 3.57
N ILE A 259 15.56 2.04 4.61
CA ILE A 259 16.26 3.33 4.49
C ILE A 259 17.76 3.05 4.30
N PRO A 260 18.36 3.38 3.14
CA PRO A 260 19.79 3.23 2.95
C PRO A 260 20.59 3.94 4.05
N TRP A 261 21.74 3.38 4.44
CA TRP A 261 22.69 3.93 5.44
C TRP A 261 22.27 3.82 6.91
N LEU A 262 20.98 3.72 7.21
CA LEU A 262 20.54 3.26 8.51
C LEU A 262 20.75 1.74 8.55
N ASN A 263 21.57 1.23 9.47
CA ASN A 263 21.75 -0.21 9.70
C ASN A 263 20.49 -0.88 10.32
N LEU A 264 19.33 -0.30 10.07
CA LEU A 264 18.00 -0.69 10.50
C LEU A 264 17.33 -1.50 9.38
#